data_AF-A0A7X8X2Q9-F1
#
_entry.id   AF-A0A7X8X2Q9-F1
#
_cell.length_a   1.000
_cell.length_b   1.000
_cell.length_c   1.000
_cell.angle_alpha   90.00
_cell.angle_beta   90.00
_cell.angle_gamma   90.00
#
_symmetry.space_group_name_H-M   'P 1'
#
loop_
_entity.id
_entity.type
_entity.pdbx_description
1 polymer ?
#
loop_
_entity_poly.entity_id
_entity_poly.type
_entity_poly.pdbx_seq_one_letter_code
_entity_poly.pdbx_strand_id
1 'polypeptide(L)'
;MKKTLISFVGITDPVRGNYDGPLLHLLRHLEIEKVYLLGTMDLLEKKEVFIERAIDFIETIKNCKIKRKYIKLDIKNPAIFSDFNLTKIIDKIYEENPNVSFVYNMTSATTQMVAALALDFVTNNRKGDTYQVFHYAPSEGKTVVPEEEDYDFENLYDNLEEAPNRLVRTNIESFKISKLKTELETTLKVRDYTKLMRIFEEYDIENNELKLLMEYAYNANRLSEFNEIQLKNLLKIYPNLLRFKKYKNKNYRHVNIILNYFLSWENELYKENYVSAMLKLKPLFYEIMKYMIIKFFKENDLGLDTKFYRSFVRGNKIKKDDISDFNEELEERLNSSYRKEIFFDTDHLIKILEYFNIDDYLEEIKIIRKEEFDVRNKLAHDIDNKIKNREVKDSAEKSHKNVKKIIKGVFKEHESSINYQFFSKIDKLILKKITELQTK
;
A
#
# COMPACT_ATOMS: atom_id res chain seq x y z
N MET A 1 20.28 -22.84 8.21
CA MET A 1 19.32 -22.60 7.09
C MET A 1 20.08 -22.82 5.80
N LYS A 2 19.53 -23.58 4.85
CA LYS A 2 20.23 -23.98 3.63
C LYS A 2 20.51 -22.76 2.76
N LYS A 3 21.74 -22.58 2.27
CA LYS A 3 22.09 -21.48 1.35
C LYS A 3 22.28 -21.98 -0.08
N THR A 4 21.71 -21.23 -1.02
CA THR A 4 21.83 -21.47 -2.46
C THR A 4 22.52 -20.28 -3.12
N LEU A 5 23.64 -20.52 -3.78
CA LEU A 5 24.39 -19.51 -4.53
C LEU A 5 23.88 -19.43 -5.97
N ILE A 6 23.61 -18.23 -6.45
CA ILE A 6 23.40 -17.91 -7.87
C ILE A 6 24.63 -17.14 -8.32
N SER A 7 25.38 -17.72 -9.26
CA SER A 7 26.61 -17.13 -9.77
C SER A 7 26.64 -17.24 -11.28
N PHE A 8 26.97 -16.14 -11.95
CA PHE A 8 27.49 -16.29 -13.30
C PHE A 8 28.86 -16.97 -13.26
N VAL A 9 29.24 -17.60 -14.37
CA VAL A 9 30.59 -18.05 -14.65
C VAL A 9 31.26 -16.99 -15.52
N GLY A 10 32.34 -16.39 -15.01
CA GLY A 10 33.16 -15.45 -15.74
C GLY A 10 34.43 -16.08 -16.31
N ILE A 11 35.16 -15.30 -17.12
CA ILE A 11 36.46 -15.71 -17.67
C ILE A 11 37.48 -15.97 -16.55
N THR A 12 37.37 -15.22 -15.45
CA THR A 12 38.24 -15.29 -14.28
C THR A 12 37.84 -16.37 -13.26
N ASP A 13 36.77 -17.11 -13.52
CA ASP A 13 36.38 -18.26 -12.70
C ASP A 13 37.01 -19.54 -13.27
N PRO A 14 37.32 -20.54 -12.43
CA PRO A 14 37.28 -20.52 -10.96
C PRO A 14 38.53 -19.88 -10.32
N VAL A 15 39.58 -19.58 -11.08
CA VAL A 15 40.89 -19.10 -10.60
C VAL A 15 41.38 -17.92 -11.44
N ARG A 16 42.03 -16.95 -10.78
CA ARG A 16 42.62 -15.76 -11.42
C ARG A 16 43.98 -15.44 -10.79
N GLY A 17 45.06 -15.56 -11.56
CA GLY A 17 46.41 -15.22 -11.11
C GLY A 17 46.86 -15.96 -9.84
N ASN A 18 46.56 -17.27 -9.74
CA ASN A 18 46.82 -18.12 -8.55
C ASN A 18 46.06 -17.71 -7.27
N TYR A 19 45.04 -16.87 -7.40
CA TYR A 19 44.03 -16.63 -6.37
C TYR A 19 42.69 -17.24 -6.78
N ASP A 20 41.82 -17.48 -5.81
CA ASP A 20 40.42 -17.80 -6.03
C ASP A 20 39.77 -16.74 -6.94
N GLY A 21 39.12 -17.21 -7.99
CA GLY A 21 38.13 -16.44 -8.73
C GLY A 21 36.90 -16.17 -7.84
N PRO A 22 36.04 -15.20 -8.19
CA PRO A 22 34.91 -14.81 -7.35
C PRO A 22 33.97 -15.97 -6.98
N LEU A 23 33.70 -16.90 -7.90
CA LEU A 23 32.92 -18.11 -7.62
C LEU A 23 33.55 -18.94 -6.50
N LEU A 24 34.85 -19.24 -6.61
CA LEU A 24 35.56 -20.12 -5.69
C LEU A 24 35.68 -19.47 -4.30
N HIS A 25 35.97 -18.17 -4.28
CA HIS A 25 36.10 -17.39 -3.05
C HIS A 25 34.80 -17.37 -2.23
N LEU A 26 33.65 -17.27 -2.90
CA LEU A 26 32.34 -17.37 -2.25
C LEU A 26 32.11 -18.76 -1.64
N LEU A 27 32.45 -19.83 -2.36
CA LEU A 27 32.29 -21.21 -1.88
C LEU A 27 33.24 -21.52 -0.71
N ARG A 28 34.46 -20.97 -0.72
CA ARG A 28 35.43 -21.08 0.38
C ARG A 28 34.86 -20.50 1.66
N HIS A 29 34.39 -19.26 1.62
CA HIS A 29 34.02 -18.52 2.83
C HIS A 29 32.55 -18.63 3.26
N LEU A 30 31.65 -19.14 2.41
CA LEU A 30 30.23 -19.30 2.74
C LEU A 30 29.83 -20.79 2.78
N GLU A 31 28.92 -21.12 3.71
CA GLU A 31 28.29 -22.44 3.79
C GLU A 31 27.19 -22.58 2.73
N ILE A 32 27.57 -22.99 1.51
CA ILE A 32 26.68 -23.16 0.36
C ILE A 32 26.37 -24.64 0.15
N GLU A 33 25.08 -25.01 0.09
CA GLU A 33 24.67 -26.39 -0.19
C GLU A 33 24.45 -26.65 -1.68
N LYS A 34 24.11 -25.60 -2.43
CA LYS A 34 23.77 -25.68 -3.84
C LYS A 34 24.23 -24.43 -4.57
N VAL A 35 24.81 -24.60 -5.75
CA VAL A 35 25.23 -23.53 -6.63
C VAL A 35 24.56 -23.68 -8.00
N TYR A 36 23.98 -22.58 -8.47
CA TYR A 36 23.53 -22.41 -9.84
C TYR A 36 24.59 -21.62 -10.60
N LEU A 37 25.15 -22.25 -11.62
CA LEU A 37 26.21 -21.71 -12.47
C LEU A 37 25.60 -21.28 -13.80
N LEU A 38 25.49 -19.97 -13.99
CA LEU A 38 24.86 -19.37 -15.17
C LEU A 38 25.95 -18.88 -16.13
N GLY A 39 25.85 -19.17 -17.41
CA GLY A 39 26.85 -18.70 -18.38
C GLY A 39 26.41 -18.92 -19.82
N THR A 40 27.13 -18.33 -20.76
CA THR A 40 26.94 -18.64 -22.19
C THR A 40 27.34 -20.09 -22.45
N MET A 41 26.73 -20.71 -23.46
CA MET A 41 26.98 -22.11 -23.80
C MET A 41 28.49 -22.40 -23.99
N ASP A 42 29.17 -21.61 -24.81
CA ASP A 42 30.60 -21.78 -25.11
C ASP A 42 31.49 -21.67 -23.86
N LEU A 43 31.18 -20.73 -22.95
CA LEU A 43 31.98 -20.51 -21.76
C LEU A 43 31.81 -21.63 -20.74
N LEU A 44 30.57 -22.10 -20.55
CA LEU A 44 30.30 -23.21 -19.64
C LEU A 44 30.95 -24.49 -20.15
N GLU A 45 30.79 -24.83 -21.42
CA GLU A 45 31.37 -26.06 -22.00
C GLU A 45 32.89 -26.07 -21.92
N LYS A 46 33.52 -24.91 -22.14
CA LYS A 46 34.97 -24.76 -22.02
C LYS A 46 35.46 -24.93 -20.58
N LYS A 47 34.74 -24.38 -19.60
CA LYS A 47 35.19 -24.30 -18.20
C LYS A 47 34.67 -25.40 -17.27
N GLU A 48 33.69 -26.21 -17.70
CA GLU A 48 32.97 -27.14 -16.83
C GLU A 48 33.90 -28.06 -16.02
N VAL A 49 34.82 -28.76 -16.69
CA VAL A 49 35.77 -29.68 -16.03
C VAL A 49 36.65 -28.94 -15.03
N PHE A 50 37.13 -27.74 -15.38
CA PHE A 50 38.00 -26.96 -14.52
C PHE A 50 37.26 -26.41 -13.29
N ILE A 51 36.00 -26.00 -13.46
CA ILE A 51 35.13 -25.56 -12.36
C ILE A 51 34.77 -26.73 -11.43
N GLU A 52 34.42 -27.90 -11.97
CA GLU A 52 34.09 -29.08 -11.16
C GLU A 52 35.26 -29.47 -10.25
N ARG A 53 36.48 -29.56 -10.81
CA ARG A 53 37.70 -29.85 -10.03
C ARG A 53 37.96 -28.82 -8.93
N ALA A 54 37.74 -27.53 -9.23
CA ALA A 54 37.90 -26.46 -8.24
C ALA A 54 36.87 -26.57 -7.10
N ILE A 55 35.61 -26.89 -7.41
CA ILE A 55 34.57 -27.07 -6.39
C ILE A 55 34.84 -28.34 -5.57
N ASP A 56 35.27 -29.44 -6.20
CA ASP A 56 35.67 -30.68 -5.50
C ASP A 56 36.81 -30.46 -4.51
N PHE A 57 37.76 -29.60 -4.87
CA PHE A 57 38.82 -29.16 -3.96
C PHE A 57 38.26 -28.43 -2.74
N ILE A 58 37.32 -27.50 -2.93
CA ILE A 58 36.64 -26.82 -1.81
C ILE A 58 35.81 -27.79 -0.96
N GLU A 59 35.10 -28.74 -1.58
CA GLU A 59 34.38 -29.80 -0.87
C GLU A 59 35.31 -30.61 0.04
N THR A 60 36.52 -30.90 -0.45
CA THR A 60 37.54 -31.64 0.31
C THR A 60 38.04 -30.83 1.50
N ILE A 61 38.43 -29.57 1.30
CA ILE A 61 38.89 -28.69 2.39
C ILE A 61 37.80 -28.47 3.44
N LYS A 62 36.56 -28.25 2.99
CA LYS A 62 35.43 -27.95 3.89
C LYS A 62 34.74 -29.19 4.44
N ASN A 63 35.13 -30.38 3.99
CA ASN A 63 34.46 -31.64 4.28
C ASN A 63 32.94 -31.55 4.08
N CYS A 64 32.51 -31.02 2.93
CA CYS A 64 31.10 -30.81 2.61
C CYS A 64 30.78 -31.22 1.17
N LYS A 65 29.48 -31.28 0.82
CA LYS A 65 29.03 -31.55 -0.55
C LYS A 65 28.16 -30.41 -1.07
N ILE A 66 28.51 -29.91 -2.25
CA ILE A 66 27.90 -28.78 -2.94
C ILE A 66 27.21 -29.31 -4.19
N LYS A 67 25.89 -29.17 -4.26
CA LYS A 67 25.12 -29.54 -5.46
C LYS A 67 25.33 -28.50 -6.55
N ARG A 68 25.83 -28.89 -7.73
CA ARG A 68 26.01 -27.99 -8.87
C ARG A 68 24.85 -28.12 -9.86
N LYS A 69 24.39 -27.01 -10.43
CA LYS A 69 23.46 -26.99 -11.57
C LYS A 69 23.88 -25.92 -12.57
N TYR A 70 24.26 -26.38 -13.77
CA TYR A 70 24.61 -25.51 -14.88
C TYR A 70 23.36 -25.05 -15.64
N ILE A 71 23.27 -23.75 -15.88
CA ILE A 71 22.22 -23.14 -16.69
C ILE A 71 22.86 -22.42 -17.86
N LYS A 72 22.74 -23.04 -19.03
CA LYS A 72 23.16 -22.46 -20.31
C LYS A 72 22.20 -21.32 -20.66
N LEU A 73 22.74 -20.12 -20.77
CA LEU A 73 22.00 -18.93 -21.16
C LEU A 73 21.98 -18.82 -22.68
N ASP A 74 20.80 -18.60 -23.25
CA ASP A 74 20.62 -18.28 -24.67
C ASP A 74 20.95 -16.79 -24.92
N ILE A 75 22.22 -16.43 -24.71
CA ILE A 75 22.75 -15.08 -24.89
C ILE A 75 23.71 -15.11 -26.06
N LYS A 76 23.37 -14.38 -27.14
CA LYS A 76 24.21 -14.28 -28.33
C LYS A 76 25.36 -13.30 -28.12
N ASN A 77 25.12 -12.18 -27.45
CA ASN A 77 26.15 -11.23 -27.10
C ASN A 77 26.02 -10.75 -25.64
N PRO A 78 26.94 -11.14 -24.73
CA PRO A 78 26.90 -10.75 -23.32
C PRO A 78 27.15 -9.25 -23.06
N ALA A 79 27.43 -8.46 -24.11
CA ALA A 79 27.49 -7.01 -24.04
C ALA A 79 26.14 -6.32 -24.33
N ILE A 80 25.12 -7.05 -24.80
CA ILE A 80 23.81 -6.51 -25.20
C ILE A 80 22.74 -6.87 -24.18
N PHE A 81 22.09 -5.85 -23.60
CA PHE A 81 21.08 -6.06 -22.55
C PHE A 81 19.81 -6.80 -23.01
N SER A 82 19.41 -6.67 -24.27
CA SER A 82 18.18 -7.29 -24.80
C SER A 82 18.21 -8.82 -24.80
N ASP A 83 19.40 -9.41 -24.70
CA ASP A 83 19.58 -10.87 -24.76
C ASP A 83 19.35 -11.55 -23.40
N PHE A 84 19.18 -10.77 -22.32
CA PHE A 84 19.04 -11.30 -20.96
C PHE A 84 17.60 -11.69 -20.63
N ASN A 85 17.29 -12.99 -20.62
CA ASN A 85 16.04 -13.53 -20.06
C ASN A 85 16.22 -14.04 -18.61
N LEU A 86 16.92 -13.25 -17.78
CA LEU A 86 17.32 -13.66 -16.44
C LEU A 86 16.15 -13.86 -15.48
N THR A 87 15.11 -13.03 -15.57
CA THR A 87 13.95 -13.09 -14.67
C THR A 87 13.31 -14.47 -14.65
N LYS A 88 12.97 -15.03 -15.83
CA LYS A 88 12.35 -16.36 -15.92
C LYS A 88 13.25 -17.48 -15.40
N ILE A 89 14.56 -17.33 -15.56
CA ILE A 89 15.54 -18.30 -15.07
C ILE A 89 15.59 -18.26 -13.54
N ILE A 90 15.69 -17.06 -12.98
CA ILE A 90 15.72 -16.85 -11.53
C ILE A 90 14.39 -17.29 -10.90
N ASP A 91 13.24 -17.01 -11.52
CA ASP A 91 11.93 -17.48 -11.05
C ASP A 91 11.90 -19.00 -10.88
N LYS A 92 12.35 -19.75 -11.90
CA LYS A 92 12.47 -21.22 -11.82
C LYS A 92 13.41 -21.67 -10.69
N ILE A 93 14.52 -20.96 -10.48
CA ILE A 93 15.44 -21.24 -9.38
C ILE A 93 14.75 -21.05 -8.02
N TYR A 94 13.94 -20.00 -7.86
CA TYR A 94 13.15 -19.77 -6.64
C TYR A 94 12.11 -20.89 -6.42
N GLU A 95 11.39 -21.27 -7.48
CA GLU A 95 10.38 -22.35 -7.44
C GLU A 95 10.99 -23.70 -7.04
N GLU A 96 12.19 -24.03 -7.55
CA GLU A 96 12.90 -25.27 -7.23
C GLU A 96 13.49 -25.30 -5.81
N ASN A 97 13.63 -24.15 -5.15
CA ASN A 97 14.21 -24.06 -3.80
C ASN A 97 13.33 -23.23 -2.86
N PRO A 98 12.14 -23.72 -2.49
CA PRO A 98 11.33 -23.04 -1.49
C PRO A 98 12.06 -23.03 -0.14
N ASN A 99 11.94 -21.94 0.62
CA ASN A 99 12.44 -21.78 1.98
C ASN A 99 13.99 -21.86 2.15
N VAL A 100 14.77 -21.51 1.11
CA VAL A 100 16.23 -21.38 1.22
C VAL A 100 16.66 -19.91 1.34
N SER A 101 17.86 -19.68 1.90
CA SER A 101 18.53 -18.38 1.81
C SER A 101 19.28 -18.30 0.49
N PHE A 102 19.01 -17.29 -0.34
CA PHE A 102 19.78 -17.08 -1.56
C PHE A 102 21.01 -16.21 -1.29
N VAL A 103 22.07 -16.50 -2.04
CA VAL A 103 23.29 -15.71 -2.12
C VAL A 103 23.53 -15.38 -3.58
N TYR A 104 23.88 -14.14 -3.88
CA TYR A 104 24.13 -13.66 -5.25
C TYR A 104 25.56 -13.20 -5.41
N ASN A 105 26.25 -13.75 -6.41
CA ASN A 105 27.55 -13.26 -6.82
C ASN A 105 27.38 -12.03 -7.73
N MET A 106 27.85 -10.88 -7.28
CA MET A 106 27.80 -9.60 -7.99
C MET A 106 29.17 -9.21 -8.58
N THR A 107 30.03 -10.19 -8.88
CA THR A 107 31.38 -9.97 -9.43
C THR A 107 31.68 -10.79 -10.66
N SER A 108 31.23 -12.06 -10.73
CA SER A 108 31.51 -12.92 -11.88
C SER A 108 30.78 -12.47 -13.15
N ALA A 109 31.45 -12.64 -14.30
CA ALA A 109 31.04 -12.29 -15.65
C ALA A 109 31.15 -10.80 -16.03
N THR A 110 30.56 -10.41 -17.17
CA THR A 110 30.67 -9.05 -17.71
C THR A 110 29.91 -8.06 -16.84
N THR A 111 30.31 -6.78 -16.88
CA THR A 111 29.62 -5.70 -16.16
C THR A 111 28.12 -5.63 -16.51
N GLN A 112 27.77 -5.92 -17.76
CA GLN A 112 26.38 -5.95 -18.24
C GLN A 112 25.58 -7.08 -17.60
N MET A 113 26.15 -8.28 -17.49
CA MET A 113 25.50 -9.43 -16.85
C MET A 113 25.25 -9.17 -15.36
N VAL A 114 26.27 -8.68 -14.65
CA VAL A 114 26.15 -8.31 -13.23
C VAL A 114 25.12 -7.20 -13.03
N ALA A 115 25.12 -6.17 -13.88
CA ALA A 115 24.13 -5.09 -13.82
C ALA A 115 22.70 -5.60 -14.09
N ALA A 116 22.52 -6.53 -15.02
CA ALA A 116 21.22 -7.15 -15.29
C ALA A 116 20.72 -7.97 -14.10
N LEU A 117 21.60 -8.71 -13.42
CA LEU A 117 21.25 -9.44 -12.19
C LEU A 117 20.91 -8.49 -11.04
N ALA A 118 21.67 -7.42 -10.85
CA ALA A 118 21.36 -6.41 -9.84
C ALA A 118 20.02 -5.71 -10.12
N LEU A 119 19.72 -5.44 -11.39
CA LEU A 119 18.44 -4.87 -11.81
C LEU A 119 17.28 -5.84 -11.54
N ASP A 120 17.43 -7.13 -11.89
CA ASP A 120 16.43 -8.15 -11.58
C ASP A 120 16.20 -8.26 -10.07
N PHE A 121 17.30 -8.25 -9.30
CA PHE A 121 17.25 -8.30 -7.84
C PHE A 121 16.37 -7.19 -7.25
N VAL A 122 16.58 -5.95 -7.69
CA VAL A 122 15.84 -4.77 -7.22
C VAL A 122 14.41 -4.74 -7.77
N THR A 123 14.22 -5.01 -9.06
CA THR A 123 12.93 -4.82 -9.73
C THR A 123 11.92 -5.88 -9.34
N ASN A 124 12.36 -7.13 -9.16
CA ASN A 124 11.54 -8.28 -8.82
C ASN A 124 11.56 -8.62 -7.32
N ASN A 125 11.95 -7.66 -6.47
CA ASN A 125 11.89 -7.80 -5.00
C ASN A 125 12.59 -9.07 -4.48
N ARG A 126 13.70 -9.46 -5.12
CA ARG A 126 14.42 -10.69 -4.77
C ARG A 126 14.92 -10.60 -3.33
N LYS A 127 15.01 -11.76 -2.68
CA LYS A 127 15.47 -11.94 -1.30
C LYS A 127 16.78 -12.70 -1.29
N GLY A 128 17.76 -12.26 -0.51
CA GLY A 128 19.02 -12.95 -0.35
C GLY A 128 20.19 -11.98 -0.16
N ASP A 129 21.32 -12.52 0.26
CA ASP A 129 22.54 -11.73 0.42
C ASP A 129 23.23 -11.53 -0.93
N THR A 130 23.70 -10.31 -1.16
CA THR A 130 24.46 -9.96 -2.36
C THR A 130 25.91 -9.69 -1.99
N TYR A 131 26.86 -10.32 -2.68
CA TYR A 131 28.29 -10.20 -2.38
C TYR A 131 29.11 -9.82 -3.61
N GLN A 132 30.12 -8.98 -3.38
CA GLN A 132 31.23 -8.74 -4.29
C GLN A 132 32.50 -9.38 -3.75
N VAL A 133 33.40 -9.77 -4.66
CA VAL A 133 34.73 -10.29 -4.32
C VAL A 133 35.77 -9.30 -4.80
N PHE A 134 36.50 -8.70 -3.87
CA PHE A 134 37.55 -7.73 -4.20
C PHE A 134 38.78 -8.42 -4.83
N HIS A 135 39.51 -7.71 -5.66
CA HIS A 135 40.72 -8.25 -6.32
C HIS A 135 41.97 -7.78 -5.58
N TYR A 136 42.87 -8.71 -5.24
CA TYR A 136 44.08 -8.42 -4.46
C TYR A 136 45.12 -7.59 -5.24
N ALA A 137 45.27 -7.84 -6.55
CA ALA A 137 46.20 -7.13 -7.42
C ALA A 137 45.56 -6.75 -8.78
N PRO A 138 45.13 -5.48 -8.98
CA PRO A 138 44.51 -5.03 -10.23
C PRO A 138 45.40 -5.19 -11.47
N SER A 139 46.73 -5.13 -11.28
CA SER A 139 47.76 -5.26 -12.32
C SER A 139 48.00 -6.71 -12.76
N GLU A 140 48.02 -7.67 -11.82
CA GLU A 140 48.19 -9.10 -12.09
C GLU A 140 46.88 -9.79 -12.49
N GLY A 141 45.74 -9.13 -12.21
CA GLY A 141 44.41 -9.63 -12.56
C GLY A 141 44.17 -9.84 -14.06
N LYS A 142 45.06 -9.44 -14.97
CA LYS A 142 44.86 -9.71 -16.40
C LYS A 142 45.30 -11.11 -16.83
N THR A 143 46.02 -11.83 -15.97
CA THR A 143 46.54 -13.17 -16.31
C THR A 143 45.44 -14.20 -16.12
N VAL A 144 44.81 -14.58 -17.23
CA VAL A 144 43.96 -15.78 -17.29
C VAL A 144 44.89 -16.97 -17.10
N VAL A 145 44.62 -17.78 -16.09
CA VAL A 145 45.33 -19.05 -15.90
C VAL A 145 44.84 -20.00 -16.99
N PRO A 146 45.73 -20.61 -17.79
CA PRO A 146 45.35 -21.63 -18.76
C PRO A 146 44.60 -22.76 -18.06
N GLU A 147 43.55 -23.26 -18.70
CA GLU A 147 42.78 -24.38 -18.19
C GLU A 147 43.59 -25.67 -18.41
N GLU A 148 44.39 -26.04 -17.41
CA GLU A 148 45.27 -27.21 -17.46
C GLU A 148 44.65 -28.41 -16.73
N GLU A 149 44.71 -29.59 -17.35
CA GLU A 149 44.19 -30.84 -16.75
C GLU A 149 44.89 -31.20 -15.44
N ASP A 150 46.13 -30.75 -15.24
CA ASP A 150 46.94 -31.01 -14.04
C ASP A 150 47.08 -29.79 -13.12
N TYR A 151 46.23 -28.78 -13.26
CA TYR A 151 46.28 -27.60 -12.39
C TYR A 151 46.13 -27.99 -10.90
N ASP A 152 47.09 -27.57 -10.08
CA ASP A 152 47.12 -27.88 -8.66
C ASP A 152 46.50 -26.74 -7.83
N PHE A 153 45.28 -26.99 -7.34
CA PHE A 153 44.53 -26.02 -6.52
C PHE A 153 45.10 -25.86 -5.10
N GLU A 154 46.00 -26.74 -4.63
CA GLU A 154 46.67 -26.58 -3.33
C GLU A 154 47.62 -25.38 -3.31
N ASN A 155 48.13 -24.97 -4.48
CA ASN A 155 49.05 -23.84 -4.62
C ASN A 155 48.37 -22.47 -4.68
N LEU A 156 47.04 -22.40 -4.52
CA LEU A 156 46.34 -21.12 -4.48
C LEU A 156 46.73 -20.33 -3.24
N TYR A 157 47.01 -19.03 -3.41
CA TYR A 157 47.36 -18.15 -2.31
C TYR A 157 46.24 -18.01 -1.27
N ASP A 158 44.97 -18.20 -1.66
CA ASP A 158 43.82 -18.21 -0.74
C ASP A 158 43.78 -19.47 0.17
N ASN A 159 44.70 -20.43 0.02
CA ASN A 159 44.88 -21.54 0.96
C ASN A 159 45.81 -21.19 2.13
N LEU A 160 46.55 -20.09 2.06
CA LEU A 160 47.42 -19.63 3.16
C LEU A 160 46.55 -19.22 4.37
N GLU A 161 47.04 -19.49 5.58
CA GLU A 161 46.30 -19.17 6.81
C GLU A 161 46.05 -17.65 6.95
N GLU A 162 46.98 -16.83 6.47
CA GLU A 162 46.88 -15.37 6.49
C GLU A 162 46.11 -14.77 5.30
N ALA A 163 45.55 -15.61 4.41
CA ALA A 163 44.82 -15.13 3.24
C ALA A 163 43.59 -14.31 3.65
N PRO A 164 43.45 -13.05 3.18
CA PRO A 164 42.35 -12.19 3.60
C PRO A 164 41.03 -12.62 2.97
N ASN A 165 39.94 -12.54 3.74
CA ASN A 165 38.61 -12.67 3.17
C ASN A 165 38.25 -11.41 2.35
N ARG A 166 38.12 -11.59 1.03
CA ARG A 166 37.81 -10.54 0.04
C ARG A 166 36.31 -10.32 -0.21
N LEU A 167 35.44 -10.99 0.55
CA LEU A 167 33.99 -10.83 0.42
C LEU A 167 33.50 -9.50 0.99
N VAL A 168 32.77 -8.76 0.17
CA VAL A 168 32.10 -7.51 0.54
C VAL A 168 30.61 -7.68 0.33
N ARG A 169 29.81 -7.59 1.39
CA ARG A 169 28.34 -7.58 1.26
C ARG A 169 27.93 -6.26 0.59
N THR A 170 27.25 -6.34 -0.55
CA THR A 170 26.80 -5.14 -1.26
C THR A 170 25.48 -4.63 -0.71
N ASN A 171 25.30 -3.31 -0.70
CA ASN A 171 24.04 -2.67 -0.27
C ASN A 171 23.10 -2.42 -1.46
N ILE A 172 22.86 -3.44 -2.30
CA ILE A 172 21.90 -3.33 -3.43
C ILE A 172 20.48 -3.12 -2.89
N GLU A 173 20.20 -3.59 -1.68
CA GLU A 173 18.96 -3.35 -0.94
C GLU A 173 18.62 -1.85 -0.82
N SER A 174 19.60 -0.95 -0.81
CA SER A 174 19.37 0.51 -0.76
C SER A 174 18.59 1.04 -1.98
N PHE A 175 18.83 0.48 -3.16
CA PHE A 175 18.08 0.82 -4.37
C PHE A 175 16.64 0.32 -4.30
N LYS A 176 16.44 -0.87 -3.73
CA LYS A 176 15.12 -1.44 -3.46
C LYS A 176 14.33 -0.58 -2.48
N ILE A 177 14.94 -0.14 -1.38
CA ILE A 177 14.32 0.80 -0.44
C ILE A 177 13.99 2.13 -1.11
N SER A 178 14.86 2.65 -1.99
CA SER A 178 14.61 3.90 -2.71
C SER A 178 13.43 3.80 -3.68
N LYS A 179 13.34 2.68 -4.42
CA LYS A 179 12.17 2.35 -5.27
C LYS A 179 10.90 2.25 -4.42
N LEU A 180 10.96 1.49 -3.32
CA LEU A 180 9.84 1.30 -2.39
C LEU A 180 9.33 2.63 -1.83
N LYS A 181 10.23 3.51 -1.36
CA LYS A 181 9.87 4.85 -0.88
C LYS A 181 9.11 5.62 -1.95
N THR A 182 9.63 5.64 -3.18
CA THR A 182 8.99 6.32 -4.30
C THR A 182 7.59 5.77 -4.58
N GLU A 183 7.43 4.44 -4.56
CA GLU A 183 6.14 3.78 -4.79
C GLU A 183 5.12 4.09 -3.68
N LEU A 184 5.55 4.05 -2.42
CA LEU A 184 4.72 4.41 -1.26
C LEU A 184 4.35 5.90 -1.29
N GLU A 185 5.28 6.79 -1.59
CA GLU A 185 5.03 8.24 -1.67
C GLU A 185 4.05 8.60 -2.77
N THR A 186 4.23 8.03 -3.97
CA THR A 186 3.31 8.28 -5.11
C THR A 186 1.92 7.73 -4.83
N THR A 187 1.81 6.56 -4.21
CA THR A 187 0.54 5.97 -3.80
C THR A 187 -0.15 6.78 -2.69
N LEU A 188 0.63 7.32 -1.74
CA LEU A 188 0.11 8.17 -0.67
C LEU A 188 -0.41 9.51 -1.19
N LYS A 189 0.23 10.12 -2.21
CA LYS A 189 -0.23 11.37 -2.83
C LYS A 189 -1.65 11.27 -3.36
N VAL A 190 -2.03 10.12 -3.92
CA VAL A 190 -3.40 9.84 -4.39
C VAL A 190 -4.29 9.20 -3.32
N ARG A 191 -3.80 9.07 -2.08
CA ARG A 191 -4.48 8.47 -0.91
C ARG A 191 -5.08 7.09 -1.17
N ASP A 192 -4.38 6.28 -1.98
CA ASP A 192 -4.76 4.88 -2.14
C ASP A 192 -4.19 4.05 -0.98
N TYR A 193 -4.82 4.19 0.19
CA TYR A 193 -4.46 3.43 1.38
C TYR A 193 -4.60 1.91 1.19
N THR A 194 -5.41 1.46 0.23
CA THR A 194 -5.53 0.02 -0.07
C THR A 194 -4.26 -0.48 -0.74
N LYS A 195 -3.77 0.23 -1.75
CA LYS A 195 -2.52 -0.10 -2.42
C LYS A 195 -1.31 0.06 -1.48
N LEU A 196 -1.30 1.07 -0.60
CA LEU A 196 -0.24 1.21 0.42
C LEU A 196 -0.10 -0.03 1.30
N MET A 197 -1.23 -0.57 1.80
CA MET A 197 -1.21 -1.78 2.62
C MET A 197 -0.68 -2.98 1.85
N ARG A 198 -1.05 -3.14 0.57
CA ARG A 198 -0.54 -4.22 -0.29
C ARG A 198 0.97 -4.12 -0.50
N ILE A 199 1.48 -2.93 -0.82
CA ILE A 199 2.92 -2.70 -0.97
C ILE A 199 3.65 -3.01 0.36
N PHE A 200 3.09 -2.57 1.48
CA PHE A 200 3.67 -2.81 2.81
C PHE A 200 3.84 -4.31 3.11
N GLU A 201 2.84 -5.12 2.75
CA GLU A 201 2.88 -6.58 2.90
C GLU A 201 3.84 -7.24 1.89
N GLU A 202 3.79 -6.86 0.61
CA GLU A 202 4.62 -7.44 -0.45
C GLU A 202 6.13 -7.27 -0.21
N TYR A 203 6.53 -6.14 0.38
CA TYR A 203 7.93 -5.85 0.70
C TYR A 203 8.34 -6.30 2.10
N ASP A 204 7.45 -6.96 2.86
CA ASP A 204 7.69 -7.41 4.25
C ASP A 204 8.27 -6.29 5.14
N ILE A 205 7.67 -5.09 5.07
CA ILE A 205 8.20 -3.92 5.79
C ILE A 205 8.04 -4.11 7.30
N GLU A 206 9.16 -4.13 8.03
CA GLU A 206 9.17 -4.24 9.49
C GLU A 206 9.08 -2.87 10.16
N ASN A 207 7.94 -2.18 10.01
CA ASN A 207 7.67 -0.91 10.70
C ASN A 207 6.24 -0.88 11.24
N ASN A 208 6.06 -1.32 12.50
CA ASN A 208 4.76 -1.42 13.15
C ASN A 208 4.03 -0.08 13.26
N GLU A 209 4.76 1.02 13.45
CA GLU A 209 4.17 2.35 13.57
C GLU A 209 3.62 2.84 12.21
N LEU A 210 4.39 2.65 11.13
CA LEU A 210 3.95 2.92 9.76
C LEU A 210 2.71 2.10 9.42
N LYS A 211 2.72 0.79 9.73
CA LYS A 211 1.58 -0.10 9.54
C LYS A 211 0.34 0.43 10.25
N LEU A 212 0.47 0.80 11.53
CA LEU A 212 -0.64 1.29 12.34
C LEU A 212 -1.25 2.59 11.80
N LEU A 213 -0.41 3.52 11.32
CA LEU A 213 -0.85 4.75 10.68
C LEU A 213 -1.61 4.46 9.37
N MET A 214 -1.08 3.57 8.52
CA MET A 214 -1.72 3.16 7.27
C MET A 214 -3.06 2.46 7.52
N GLU A 215 -3.13 1.54 8.48
CA GLU A 215 -4.38 0.87 8.88
C GLU A 215 -5.42 1.86 9.39
N TYR A 216 -5.02 2.84 10.20
CA TYR A 216 -5.97 3.84 10.70
C TYR A 216 -6.49 4.73 9.57
N ALA A 217 -5.63 5.15 8.63
CA ALA A 217 -6.04 5.90 7.44
C ALA A 217 -6.98 5.09 6.53
N TYR A 218 -6.63 3.82 6.30
CA TYR A 218 -7.43 2.86 5.52
C TYR A 218 -8.85 2.70 6.09
N ASN A 219 -8.95 2.41 7.39
CA ASN A 219 -10.24 2.23 8.05
C ASN A 219 -11.05 3.54 8.09
N ALA A 220 -10.39 4.67 8.34
CA ALA A 220 -11.04 5.96 8.31
C ALA A 220 -11.62 6.31 6.93
N ASN A 221 -10.89 6.00 5.85
CA ASN A 221 -11.34 6.23 4.47
C ASN A 221 -12.54 5.35 4.11
N ARG A 222 -12.55 4.09 4.56
CA ARG A 222 -13.63 3.13 4.28
C ARG A 222 -14.82 3.20 5.25
N LEU A 223 -14.74 4.04 6.28
CA LEU A 223 -15.72 4.09 7.36
C LEU A 223 -15.88 2.75 8.10
N SER A 224 -14.81 1.95 8.17
CA SER A 224 -14.76 0.71 8.93
C SER A 224 -14.24 0.93 10.35
N GLU A 225 -14.50 -0.05 11.22
CA GLU A 225 -14.03 -0.02 12.59
C GLU A 225 -12.51 -0.15 12.65
N PHE A 226 -11.90 0.59 13.59
CA PHE A 226 -10.49 0.47 13.92
C PHE A 226 -10.38 0.04 15.38
N ASN A 227 -9.49 -0.91 15.67
CA ASN A 227 -9.39 -1.51 16.99
C ASN A 227 -9.12 -0.45 18.06
N GLU A 228 -9.92 -0.43 19.14
CA GLU A 228 -9.82 0.60 20.18
C GLU A 228 -8.47 0.58 20.92
N ILE A 229 -7.87 -0.58 21.11
CA ILE A 229 -6.58 -0.72 21.80
C ILE A 229 -5.48 -0.12 20.91
N GLN A 230 -5.49 -0.45 19.63
CA GLN A 230 -4.61 0.14 18.61
C GLN A 230 -4.78 1.66 18.53
N LEU A 231 -6.02 2.15 18.52
CA LEU A 231 -6.31 3.59 18.53
C LEU A 231 -5.76 4.27 19.79
N LYS A 232 -5.95 3.68 20.97
CA LYS A 232 -5.40 4.22 22.24
C LYS A 232 -3.88 4.32 22.17
N ASN A 233 -3.20 3.29 21.65
CA ASN A 233 -1.75 3.30 21.51
C ASN A 233 -1.29 4.36 20.51
N LEU A 234 -1.97 4.48 19.36
CA LEU A 234 -1.65 5.51 18.37
C LEU A 234 -1.84 6.92 18.93
N LEU A 235 -2.92 7.17 19.67
CA LEU A 235 -3.23 8.49 20.26
C LEU A 235 -2.31 8.86 21.44
N LYS A 236 -1.62 7.91 22.08
CA LYS A 236 -0.55 8.22 23.05
C LYS A 236 0.62 8.92 22.35
N ILE A 237 0.94 8.49 21.12
CA ILE A 237 2.02 9.05 20.32
C ILE A 237 1.54 10.30 19.55
N TYR A 238 0.31 10.23 19.02
CA TYR A 238 -0.29 11.24 18.15
C TYR A 238 -1.65 11.72 18.68
N PRO A 239 -1.69 12.48 19.79
CA PRO A 239 -2.95 12.86 20.45
C PRO A 239 -3.88 13.69 19.56
N ASN A 240 -3.32 14.43 18.61
CA ASN A 240 -4.05 15.31 17.69
C ASN A 240 -4.56 14.59 16.43
N LEU A 241 -4.41 13.26 16.32
CA LEU A 241 -4.82 12.47 15.15
C LEU A 241 -6.26 11.95 15.21
N LEU A 242 -6.96 12.23 16.31
CA LEU A 242 -8.35 11.86 16.47
C LEU A 242 -9.25 12.70 15.53
N ARG A 243 -10.16 12.04 14.78
CA ARG A 243 -11.10 12.72 13.87
C ARG A 243 -12.10 13.60 14.62
N PHE A 244 -12.61 13.10 15.74
CA PHE A 244 -13.57 13.79 16.59
C PHE A 244 -13.26 13.56 18.07
N LYS A 245 -12.94 14.65 18.81
CA LYS A 245 -12.48 14.58 20.20
C LYS A 245 -13.48 13.91 21.16
N LYS A 246 -14.79 14.03 20.90
CA LYS A 246 -15.85 13.50 21.77
C LYS A 246 -16.33 12.10 21.37
N TYR A 247 -15.59 11.34 20.55
CA TYR A 247 -16.02 10.03 20.01
C TYR A 247 -16.46 8.99 21.06
N LYS A 248 -15.91 9.04 22.28
CA LYS A 248 -16.28 8.13 23.38
C LYS A 248 -17.60 8.48 24.05
N ASN A 249 -18.05 9.72 23.94
CA ASN A 249 -19.27 10.14 24.59
C ASN A 249 -20.46 9.70 23.73
N LYS A 250 -21.25 8.77 24.29
CA LYS A 250 -22.41 8.15 23.62
C LYS A 250 -23.43 9.18 23.13
N ASN A 251 -23.55 10.34 23.80
CA ASN A 251 -24.47 11.41 23.40
C ASN A 251 -24.10 12.02 22.05
N TYR A 252 -22.82 11.94 21.65
CA TYR A 252 -22.32 12.44 20.37
C TYR A 252 -22.04 11.33 19.36
N ARG A 253 -22.55 10.11 19.58
CA ARG A 253 -22.32 8.99 18.64
C ARG A 253 -22.83 9.33 17.22
N HIS A 254 -24.01 9.91 17.12
CA HIS A 254 -24.61 10.27 15.83
C HIS A 254 -23.82 11.38 15.12
N VAL A 255 -23.47 12.43 15.87
CA VAL A 255 -22.57 13.51 15.43
C VAL A 255 -21.24 12.94 14.92
N ASN A 256 -20.63 12.03 15.66
CA ASN A 256 -19.37 11.38 15.27
C ASN A 256 -19.51 10.62 13.94
N ILE A 257 -20.63 9.93 13.71
CA ILE A 257 -20.90 9.22 12.45
C ILE A 257 -20.99 10.20 11.28
N ILE A 258 -21.83 11.24 11.40
CA ILE A 258 -22.02 12.25 10.35
C ILE A 258 -20.69 12.92 9.99
N LEU A 259 -19.92 13.32 10.99
CA LEU A 259 -18.66 14.05 10.77
C LEU A 259 -17.56 13.13 10.21
N ASN A 260 -17.48 11.87 10.64
CA ASN A 260 -16.55 10.92 10.04
C ASN A 260 -16.93 10.61 8.58
N TYR A 261 -18.24 10.51 8.29
CA TYR A 261 -18.74 10.34 6.92
C TYR A 261 -18.36 11.55 6.06
N PHE A 262 -18.59 12.77 6.56
CA PHE A 262 -18.21 14.01 5.89
C PHE A 262 -16.71 14.06 5.57
N LEU A 263 -15.83 13.69 6.51
CA LEU A 263 -14.38 13.65 6.24
C LEU A 263 -14.02 12.62 5.16
N SER A 264 -14.63 11.43 5.17
CA SER A 264 -14.44 10.41 4.10
C SER A 264 -14.96 10.92 2.75
N TRP A 265 -16.05 11.67 2.75
CA TRP A 265 -16.61 12.29 1.56
C TRP A 265 -15.72 13.41 1.00
N GLU A 266 -15.21 14.31 1.85
CA GLU A 266 -14.18 15.29 1.47
C GLU A 266 -12.93 14.61 0.89
N ASN A 267 -12.60 13.41 1.39
CA ASN A 267 -11.49 12.64 0.85
C ASN A 267 -11.74 12.12 -0.57
N GLU A 268 -12.97 11.76 -0.94
CA GLU A 268 -13.28 11.40 -2.35
C GLU A 268 -13.10 12.58 -3.29
N LEU A 269 -13.50 13.78 -2.86
CA LEU A 269 -13.32 15.02 -3.62
C LEU A 269 -11.84 15.35 -3.80
N TYR A 270 -11.03 15.18 -2.73
CA TYR A 270 -9.58 15.36 -2.80
C TYR A 270 -8.92 14.42 -3.83
N LYS A 271 -9.39 13.17 -3.91
CA LYS A 271 -8.91 12.16 -4.87
C LYS A 271 -9.48 12.36 -6.29
N GLU A 272 -10.26 13.42 -6.52
CA GLU A 272 -10.99 13.66 -7.77
C GLU A 272 -11.96 12.51 -8.15
N ASN A 273 -12.38 11.71 -7.18
CA ASN A 273 -13.33 10.61 -7.37
C ASN A 273 -14.77 11.13 -7.29
N TYR A 274 -15.13 12.00 -8.23
CA TYR A 274 -16.41 12.73 -8.21
C TYR A 274 -17.64 11.83 -8.29
N VAL A 275 -17.54 10.68 -8.98
CA VAL A 275 -18.63 9.69 -9.04
C VAL A 275 -18.89 9.12 -7.64
N SER A 276 -17.84 8.66 -6.94
CA SER A 276 -18.00 8.17 -5.57
C SER A 276 -18.46 9.28 -4.62
N ALA A 277 -17.98 10.51 -4.80
CA ALA A 277 -18.44 11.66 -4.02
C ALA A 277 -19.95 11.88 -4.20
N MET A 278 -20.46 11.86 -5.44
CA MET A 278 -21.90 12.00 -5.69
C MET A 278 -22.70 10.84 -5.10
N LEU A 279 -22.24 9.59 -5.24
CA LEU A 279 -22.96 8.45 -4.66
C LEU A 279 -23.09 8.53 -3.13
N LYS A 280 -22.05 9.03 -2.46
CA LYS A 280 -21.98 9.27 -1.01
C LYS A 280 -22.79 10.48 -0.54
N LEU A 281 -23.22 11.37 -1.44
CA LEU A 281 -23.94 12.60 -1.08
C LEU A 281 -25.27 12.32 -0.36
N LYS A 282 -26.13 11.50 -0.96
CA LYS A 282 -27.49 11.22 -0.45
C LYS A 282 -27.52 10.76 1.02
N PRO A 283 -26.79 9.72 1.43
CA PRO A 283 -26.82 9.28 2.84
C PRO A 283 -26.28 10.34 3.79
N LEU A 284 -25.20 11.05 3.43
CA LEU A 284 -24.70 12.15 4.25
C LEU A 284 -25.74 13.26 4.42
N PHE A 285 -26.34 13.67 3.30
CA PHE A 285 -27.32 14.74 3.26
C PHE A 285 -28.58 14.41 4.08
N TYR A 286 -29.06 13.17 3.97
CA TYR A 286 -30.15 12.65 4.77
C TYR A 286 -29.87 12.74 6.28
N GLU A 287 -28.72 12.25 6.73
CA GLU A 287 -28.38 12.24 8.16
C GLU A 287 -28.17 13.65 8.72
N ILE A 288 -27.67 14.60 7.92
CA ILE A 288 -27.57 16.02 8.32
C ILE A 288 -28.96 16.62 8.55
N MET A 289 -29.89 16.48 7.60
CA MET A 289 -31.25 17.01 7.74
C MET A 289 -32.00 16.35 8.91
N LYS A 290 -31.85 15.03 9.04
CA LYS A 290 -32.42 14.30 10.17
C LYS A 290 -31.88 14.82 11.51
N TYR A 291 -30.58 15.07 11.60
CA TYR A 291 -29.98 15.68 12.79
C TYR A 291 -30.54 17.07 13.09
N MET A 292 -30.69 17.94 12.07
CA MET A 292 -31.28 19.28 12.23
C MET A 292 -32.68 19.21 12.82
N ILE A 293 -33.55 18.35 12.29
CA ILE A 293 -34.92 18.16 12.78
C ILE A 293 -34.93 17.63 14.22
N ILE A 294 -34.13 16.61 14.52
CA ILE A 294 -34.05 16.04 15.88
C ILE A 294 -33.54 17.10 16.87
N LYS A 295 -32.53 17.88 16.48
CA LYS A 295 -31.98 18.95 17.30
C LYS A 295 -33.05 20.01 17.58
N PHE A 296 -33.75 20.47 16.55
CA PHE A 296 -34.84 21.44 16.67
C PHE A 296 -35.96 20.93 17.60
N PHE A 297 -36.42 19.69 17.43
CA PHE A 297 -37.46 19.12 18.30
C PHE A 297 -37.02 19.03 19.75
N LYS A 298 -35.75 18.72 20.02
CA LYS A 298 -35.23 18.70 21.40
C LYS A 298 -35.12 20.09 22.01
N GLU A 299 -34.67 21.08 21.24
CA GLU A 299 -34.49 22.45 21.72
C GLU A 299 -35.83 23.14 22.02
N ASN A 300 -36.90 22.73 21.33
CA ASN A 300 -38.25 23.27 21.48
C ASN A 300 -39.22 22.33 22.23
N ASP A 301 -38.72 21.22 22.80
CA ASP A 301 -39.51 20.19 23.51
C ASP A 301 -40.74 19.67 22.72
N LEU A 302 -40.57 19.45 21.42
CA LEU A 302 -41.65 19.08 20.51
C LEU A 302 -41.84 17.56 20.43
N GLY A 303 -42.86 17.06 21.13
CA GLY A 303 -43.38 15.69 20.99
C GLY A 303 -42.35 14.58 21.23
N LEU A 304 -41.41 14.79 22.16
CA LEU A 304 -40.30 13.87 22.44
C LEU A 304 -40.77 12.49 22.98
N ASP A 305 -41.97 12.42 23.53
CA ASP A 305 -42.63 11.23 24.07
C ASP A 305 -43.54 10.52 23.05
N THR A 306 -43.73 11.12 21.87
CA THR A 306 -44.60 10.57 20.83
C THR A 306 -44.00 9.33 20.15
N LYS A 307 -44.87 8.48 19.58
CA LYS A 307 -44.45 7.36 18.73
C LYS A 307 -43.78 7.84 17.45
N PHE A 308 -44.24 8.96 16.89
CA PHE A 308 -43.61 9.65 15.76
C PHE A 308 -42.12 9.91 16.04
N TYR A 309 -41.82 10.69 17.08
CA TYR A 309 -40.44 11.08 17.38
C TYR A 309 -39.54 9.86 17.63
N ARG A 310 -39.99 8.89 18.44
CA ARG A 310 -39.23 7.67 18.73
C ARG A 310 -38.92 6.87 17.45
N SER A 311 -39.86 6.78 16.53
CA SER A 311 -39.70 6.06 15.26
C SER A 311 -38.81 6.83 14.29
N PHE A 312 -38.98 8.14 14.21
CA PHE A 312 -38.17 9.04 13.39
C PHE A 312 -36.70 9.01 13.78
N VAL A 313 -36.37 9.13 15.07
CA VAL A 313 -34.99 9.04 15.58
C VAL A 313 -34.36 7.69 15.20
N ARG A 314 -35.12 6.59 15.33
CA ARG A 314 -34.66 5.24 14.98
C ARG A 314 -34.55 4.99 13.48
N GLY A 315 -35.15 5.83 12.64
CA GLY A 315 -35.21 5.61 11.19
C GLY A 315 -36.15 4.48 10.80
N ASN A 316 -37.17 4.23 11.61
CA ASN A 316 -38.19 3.22 11.34
C ASN A 316 -39.25 3.76 10.38
N LYS A 317 -40.03 2.87 9.78
CA LYS A 317 -41.31 3.25 9.16
C LYS A 317 -42.22 3.87 10.23
N ILE A 318 -42.94 4.92 9.84
CA ILE A 318 -43.87 5.65 10.73
C ILE A 318 -45.28 5.51 10.18
N LYS A 319 -46.24 5.17 11.04
CA LYS A 319 -47.65 5.09 10.64
C LYS A 319 -48.21 6.48 10.41
N LYS A 320 -49.14 6.59 9.46
CA LYS A 320 -49.87 7.83 9.20
C LYS A 320 -50.52 8.38 10.48
N ASP A 321 -51.19 7.52 11.24
CA ASP A 321 -51.84 7.89 12.50
C ASP A 321 -50.83 8.43 13.52
N ASP A 322 -49.62 7.85 13.62
CA ASP A 322 -48.59 8.35 14.54
C ASP A 322 -48.11 9.77 14.15
N ILE A 323 -48.13 10.12 12.85
CA ILE A 323 -47.79 11.47 12.35
C ILE A 323 -48.95 12.42 12.65
N SER A 324 -50.19 12.01 12.36
CA SER A 324 -51.39 12.81 12.62
C SER A 324 -51.56 13.13 14.11
N ASP A 325 -51.32 12.13 14.98
CA ASP A 325 -51.34 12.28 16.43
C ASP A 325 -50.29 13.28 16.92
N PHE A 326 -49.16 13.40 16.22
CA PHE A 326 -48.13 14.39 16.51
C PHE A 326 -48.50 15.77 15.95
N ASN A 327 -48.93 15.84 14.69
CA ASN A 327 -49.35 17.05 14.00
C ASN A 327 -50.14 16.71 12.72
N GLU A 328 -51.43 17.02 12.71
CA GLU A 328 -52.36 16.77 11.60
C GLU A 328 -51.98 17.53 10.31
N GLU A 329 -51.60 18.80 10.41
CA GLU A 329 -51.22 19.61 9.24
C GLU A 329 -49.89 19.10 8.61
N LEU A 330 -48.96 18.64 9.44
CA LEU A 330 -47.73 18.02 8.97
C LEU A 330 -48.02 16.71 8.24
N GLU A 331 -48.97 15.92 8.74
CA GLU A 331 -49.43 14.70 8.07
C GLU A 331 -49.95 15.03 6.67
N GLU A 332 -50.86 16.01 6.54
CA GLU A 332 -51.40 16.44 5.26
C GLU A 332 -50.31 16.89 4.27
N ARG A 333 -49.31 17.65 4.75
CA ARG A 333 -48.19 18.14 3.93
C ARG A 333 -47.24 17.03 3.48
N LEU A 334 -47.00 16.04 4.33
CA LEU A 334 -46.13 14.92 4.02
C LEU A 334 -46.79 13.94 3.05
N ASN A 335 -48.13 13.89 3.03
CA ASN A 335 -48.83 12.82 2.36
C ASN A 335 -49.29 13.18 0.94
N SER A 336 -48.70 12.50 -0.05
CA SER A 336 -49.19 12.48 -1.43
C SER A 336 -49.77 11.12 -1.85
N SER A 337 -49.88 10.13 -0.94
CA SER A 337 -50.28 8.76 -1.30
C SER A 337 -51.11 8.04 -0.22
N TYR A 338 -51.98 7.10 -0.63
CA TYR A 338 -52.81 6.26 0.24
C TYR A 338 -52.05 5.25 1.15
N ARG A 339 -50.76 5.46 1.45
CA ARG A 339 -49.94 4.51 2.21
C ARG A 339 -50.19 4.65 3.72
N LYS A 340 -50.42 3.52 4.40
CA LYS A 340 -50.61 3.45 5.86
C LYS A 340 -49.33 3.72 6.67
N GLU A 341 -48.17 3.49 6.07
CA GLU A 341 -46.86 3.67 6.68
C GLU A 341 -45.88 4.31 5.68
N ILE A 342 -45.02 5.21 6.19
CA ILE A 342 -44.09 6.00 5.40
C ILE A 342 -42.65 5.72 5.86
N PHE A 343 -41.74 5.54 4.89
CA PHE A 343 -40.30 5.62 5.13
C PHE A 343 -39.82 7.01 4.68
N PHE A 344 -39.24 7.77 5.60
CA PHE A 344 -38.89 9.16 5.33
C PHE A 344 -37.62 9.19 4.48
N ASP A 345 -37.72 9.81 3.31
CA ASP A 345 -36.59 10.10 2.41
C ASP A 345 -36.21 11.60 2.46
N THR A 346 -35.31 12.03 1.57
CA THR A 346 -34.85 13.42 1.54
C THR A 346 -35.96 14.44 1.24
N ASP A 347 -37.00 14.06 0.49
CA ASP A 347 -38.14 14.94 0.18
C ASP A 347 -39.00 15.19 1.43
N HIS A 348 -39.29 14.12 2.18
CA HIS A 348 -40.02 14.21 3.43
C HIS A 348 -39.27 15.08 4.46
N LEU A 349 -37.95 14.94 4.58
CA LEU A 349 -37.16 15.76 5.49
C LEU A 349 -37.20 17.24 5.13
N ILE A 350 -37.14 17.58 3.83
CA ILE A 350 -37.23 18.97 3.37
C ILE A 350 -38.60 19.56 3.74
N LYS A 351 -39.69 18.83 3.52
CA LYS A 351 -41.03 19.28 3.91
C LYS A 351 -41.16 19.55 5.41
N ILE A 352 -40.53 18.75 6.26
CA ILE A 352 -40.51 18.98 7.71
C ILE A 352 -39.72 20.25 8.03
N LEU A 353 -38.55 20.43 7.41
CA LEU A 353 -37.73 21.62 7.60
C LEU A 353 -38.49 22.90 7.19
N GLU A 354 -39.18 22.86 6.05
CA GLU A 354 -40.02 23.98 5.57
C GLU A 354 -41.22 24.23 6.48
N TYR A 355 -41.91 23.16 6.94
CA TYR A 355 -43.07 23.29 7.81
C TYR A 355 -42.74 23.94 9.15
N PHE A 356 -41.65 23.51 9.78
CA PHE A 356 -41.20 24.07 11.06
C PHE A 356 -40.30 25.30 10.90
N ASN A 357 -40.11 25.80 9.67
CA ASN A 357 -39.32 26.98 9.36
C ASN A 357 -37.88 26.91 9.93
N ILE A 358 -37.23 25.75 9.74
CA ILE A 358 -35.86 25.48 10.16
C ILE A 358 -34.92 26.07 9.08
N ASP A 359 -34.83 27.39 9.08
CA ASP A 359 -34.41 28.20 7.93
C ASP A 359 -32.91 28.32 7.68
N ASP A 360 -32.07 28.02 8.66
CA ASP A 360 -30.66 28.43 8.67
C ASP A 360 -29.87 27.97 7.41
N TYR A 361 -30.37 26.97 6.67
CA TYR A 361 -29.76 26.44 5.45
C TYR A 361 -30.74 25.92 4.37
N LEU A 362 -32.00 26.36 4.35
CA LEU A 362 -32.99 25.80 3.40
C LEU A 362 -32.59 26.00 1.93
N GLU A 363 -31.98 27.13 1.58
CA GLU A 363 -31.51 27.40 0.22
C GLU A 363 -30.38 26.45 -0.20
N GLU A 364 -29.39 26.22 0.67
CA GLU A 364 -28.32 25.25 0.44
C GLU A 364 -28.88 23.83 0.27
N ILE A 365 -29.87 23.47 1.09
CA ILE A 365 -30.56 22.18 1.05
C ILE A 365 -31.28 21.99 -0.29
N LYS A 366 -32.01 23.01 -0.77
CA LYS A 366 -32.68 22.99 -2.09
C LYS A 366 -31.67 22.83 -3.23
N ILE A 367 -30.52 23.51 -3.15
CA ILE A 367 -29.44 23.34 -4.13
C ILE A 367 -28.92 21.90 -4.13
N ILE A 368 -28.59 21.34 -2.96
CA ILE A 368 -28.09 19.96 -2.86
C ILE A 368 -29.14 18.96 -3.35
N ARG A 369 -30.41 19.17 -3.03
CA ARG A 369 -31.52 18.32 -3.48
C ARG A 369 -31.63 18.28 -5.00
N LYS A 370 -31.45 19.42 -5.67
CA LYS A 370 -31.41 19.50 -7.12
C LYS A 370 -30.26 18.66 -7.69
N GLU A 371 -29.06 18.80 -7.16
CA GLU A 371 -27.89 18.00 -7.59
C GLU A 371 -28.07 16.49 -7.32
N GLU A 372 -28.71 16.13 -6.19
CA GLU A 372 -29.07 14.75 -5.87
C GLU A 372 -30.02 14.16 -6.93
N PHE A 373 -31.02 14.92 -7.35
CA PHE A 373 -32.02 14.48 -8.32
C PHE A 373 -31.45 14.43 -9.74
N ASP A 374 -30.81 15.51 -10.18
CA ASP A 374 -30.37 15.70 -11.56
C ASP A 374 -29.18 14.82 -11.94
N VAL A 375 -28.28 14.54 -10.99
CA VAL A 375 -26.99 13.86 -11.25
C VAL A 375 -26.86 12.57 -10.45
N ARG A 376 -26.95 12.62 -9.11
CA ARG A 376 -26.70 11.44 -8.26
C ARG A 376 -27.66 10.29 -8.56
N ASN A 377 -28.95 10.56 -8.71
CA ASN A 377 -29.94 9.51 -8.94
C ASN A 377 -29.72 8.79 -10.27
N LYS A 378 -29.39 9.53 -11.32
CA LYS A 378 -28.99 8.95 -12.61
C LYS A 378 -27.75 8.06 -12.46
N LEU A 379 -26.70 8.55 -11.76
CA LEU A 379 -25.49 7.74 -11.51
C LEU A 379 -25.76 6.45 -10.71
N ALA A 380 -26.73 6.47 -9.79
CA ALA A 380 -27.00 5.34 -8.90
C ALA A 380 -27.93 4.28 -9.50
N HIS A 381 -28.84 4.68 -10.40
CA HIS A 381 -29.90 3.80 -10.90
C HIS A 381 -29.79 3.48 -12.40
N ASP A 382 -28.92 4.18 -13.12
CA ASP A 382 -28.90 4.15 -14.58
C ASP A 382 -27.46 3.98 -15.08
N ILE A 383 -27.02 2.73 -15.16
CA ILE A 383 -25.64 2.37 -15.54
C ILE A 383 -25.31 2.83 -16.98
N ASP A 384 -26.32 2.96 -17.84
CA ASP A 384 -26.17 3.36 -19.25
C ASP A 384 -26.23 4.87 -19.50
N ASN A 385 -26.43 5.69 -18.45
CA ASN A 385 -26.57 7.14 -18.64
C ASN A 385 -25.24 7.81 -19.01
N LYS A 386 -25.22 8.48 -20.16
CA LYS A 386 -24.11 9.30 -20.67
C LYS A 386 -23.97 10.64 -19.93
N ILE A 387 -23.82 10.62 -18.60
CA ILE A 387 -23.46 11.84 -17.88
C ILE A 387 -22.01 12.16 -18.15
N LYS A 388 -21.73 13.41 -18.54
CA LYS A 388 -20.37 13.87 -18.80
C LYS A 388 -19.61 13.99 -17.48
N ASN A 389 -18.35 13.56 -17.44
CA ASN A 389 -17.49 13.69 -16.24
C ASN A 389 -17.43 15.13 -15.69
N ARG A 390 -17.47 16.14 -16.58
CA ARG A 390 -17.52 17.56 -16.19
C ARG A 390 -18.78 17.90 -15.39
N GLU A 391 -19.93 17.38 -15.79
CA GLU A 391 -21.20 17.60 -15.08
C GLU A 391 -21.19 16.97 -13.69
N VAL A 392 -20.64 15.75 -13.57
CA VAL A 392 -20.45 15.10 -12.26
C VAL A 392 -19.52 15.91 -11.36
N LYS A 393 -18.41 16.41 -11.91
CA LYS A 393 -17.46 17.25 -11.18
C LYS A 393 -18.11 18.54 -10.68
N ASP A 394 -18.73 19.30 -11.58
CA ASP A 394 -19.37 20.57 -11.26
C ASP A 394 -20.47 20.39 -10.19
N SER A 395 -21.26 19.32 -10.31
CA SER A 395 -22.29 18.95 -9.33
C SER A 395 -21.71 18.56 -7.97
N ALA A 396 -20.61 17.80 -7.95
CA ALA A 396 -19.93 17.39 -6.73
C ALA A 396 -19.29 18.57 -5.99
N GLU A 397 -18.62 19.48 -6.70
CA GLU A 397 -18.02 20.68 -6.13
C GLU A 397 -19.08 21.66 -5.58
N LYS A 398 -20.18 21.82 -6.33
CA LYS A 398 -21.31 22.63 -5.87
C LYS A 398 -21.98 22.03 -4.64
N SER A 399 -22.21 20.72 -4.63
CA SER A 399 -22.73 20.01 -3.46
C SER A 399 -21.79 20.13 -2.26
N HIS A 400 -20.48 19.99 -2.46
CA HIS A 400 -19.46 20.16 -1.43
C HIS A 400 -19.49 21.53 -0.77
N LYS A 401 -19.53 22.60 -1.57
CA LYS A 401 -19.61 23.97 -1.07
C LYS A 401 -20.80 24.16 -0.13
N ASN A 402 -21.97 23.68 -0.53
CA ASN A 402 -23.20 23.84 0.23
C ASN A 402 -23.22 22.95 1.49
N VAL A 403 -22.88 21.66 1.36
CA VAL A 403 -22.79 20.75 2.53
C VAL A 403 -21.78 21.26 3.54
N LYS A 404 -20.63 21.78 3.10
CA LYS A 404 -19.61 22.33 4.01
C LYS A 404 -20.12 23.55 4.77
N LYS A 405 -20.93 24.40 4.14
CA LYS A 405 -21.60 25.54 4.81
C LYS A 405 -22.56 25.04 5.89
N ILE A 406 -23.39 24.05 5.56
CA ILE A 406 -24.32 23.42 6.52
C ILE A 406 -23.56 22.79 7.69
N ILE A 407 -22.52 22.00 7.42
CA ILE A 407 -21.72 21.33 8.46
C ILE A 407 -21.13 22.34 9.45
N LYS A 408 -20.54 23.44 8.95
CA LYS A 408 -19.97 24.49 9.81
C LYS A 408 -21.01 25.22 10.65
N GLY A 409 -22.22 25.37 10.12
CA GLY A 409 -23.34 25.98 10.82
C GLY A 409 -23.96 25.09 11.88
N VAL A 410 -24.55 23.98 11.42
CA VAL A 410 -25.31 23.02 12.23
C VAL A 410 -24.47 22.40 13.34
N PHE A 411 -23.17 22.17 13.09
CA PHE A 411 -22.23 21.58 14.04
C PHE A 411 -21.23 22.58 14.61
N LYS A 412 -21.54 23.88 14.62
CA LYS A 412 -20.67 24.96 15.14
C LYS A 412 -20.17 24.69 16.57
N GLU A 413 -21.04 24.22 17.45
CA GLU A 413 -20.74 23.81 18.83
C GLU A 413 -19.72 22.64 18.94
N HIS A 414 -19.41 22.00 17.83
CA HIS A 414 -18.47 20.88 17.74
C HIS A 414 -17.24 21.22 16.90
N GLU A 415 -17.15 22.42 16.33
CA GLU A 415 -16.10 22.80 15.38
C GLU A 415 -14.69 22.60 15.97
N SER A 416 -14.47 22.99 17.23
CA SER A 416 -13.20 22.81 17.96
C SER A 416 -12.83 21.35 18.27
N SER A 417 -13.81 20.45 18.14
CA SER A 417 -13.67 19.01 18.37
C SER A 417 -13.39 18.22 17.10
N ILE A 418 -13.50 18.84 15.92
CA ILE A 418 -13.33 18.19 14.62
C ILE A 418 -11.92 18.43 14.08
N ASN A 419 -11.28 17.37 13.61
CA ASN A 419 -10.03 17.47 12.90
C ASN A 419 -10.27 17.42 11.38
N TYR A 420 -10.64 18.57 10.79
CA TYR A 420 -10.82 18.69 9.33
C TYR A 420 -9.54 18.38 8.53
N GLN A 421 -8.38 18.46 9.18
CA GLN A 421 -7.08 18.13 8.60
C GLN A 421 -6.66 16.69 8.89
N PHE A 422 -7.59 15.80 9.25
CA PHE A 422 -7.25 14.42 9.60
C PHE A 422 -6.41 13.72 8.53
N PHE A 423 -6.90 13.67 7.29
CA PHE A 423 -6.21 12.97 6.21
C PHE A 423 -4.86 13.64 5.88
N SER A 424 -4.78 14.97 5.83
CA SER A 424 -3.50 15.65 5.58
C SER A 424 -2.48 15.48 6.70
N LYS A 425 -2.93 15.38 7.96
CA LYS A 425 -2.04 15.10 9.11
C LYS A 425 -1.56 13.66 9.11
N ILE A 426 -2.44 12.68 8.88
CA ILE A 426 -2.04 11.28 8.85
C ILE A 426 -1.11 10.99 7.66
N ASP A 427 -1.38 11.60 6.49
CA ASP A 427 -0.49 11.50 5.34
C ASP A 427 0.92 12.02 5.66
N LYS A 428 1.04 13.18 6.34
CA LYS A 428 2.34 13.72 6.75
C LYS A 428 3.10 12.77 7.69
N LEU A 429 2.40 12.11 8.60
CA LEU A 429 2.99 11.13 9.52
C LEU A 429 3.44 9.86 8.78
N ILE A 430 2.59 9.34 7.90
CA ILE A 430 2.93 8.20 7.03
C ILE A 430 4.15 8.54 6.17
N LEU A 431 4.16 9.71 5.53
CA LEU A 431 5.27 10.17 4.71
C LEU A 431 6.57 10.28 5.50
N LYS A 432 6.52 10.87 6.71
CA LYS A 432 7.68 10.92 7.61
C LYS A 432 8.22 9.51 7.88
N LYS A 433 7.36 8.56 8.21
CA LYS A 433 7.75 7.16 8.47
C LYS A 433 8.28 6.44 7.22
N ILE A 434 7.77 6.76 6.03
CA ILE A 434 8.32 6.27 4.76
C ILE A 434 9.75 6.80 4.55
N THR A 435 9.98 8.10 4.79
CA THR A 435 11.32 8.70 4.63
C THR A 435 12.35 8.11 5.59
N GLU A 436 11.91 7.69 6.78
CA GLU A 436 12.72 7.04 7.82
C GLU A 436 13.06 5.57 7.52
N LEU A 437 12.50 4.93 6.49
CA LEU A 437 12.84 3.54 6.15
C LEU A 437 14.33 3.43 5.79
N GLN A 438 15.04 2.49 6.42
CA GLN A 438 16.46 2.22 6.20
C GLN A 438 16.66 0.79 5.70
N THR A 439 17.79 0.55 5.03
CA THR A 439 18.28 -0.80 4.74
C THR A 439 18.69 -1.49 6.04
N LYS A 440 18.40 -2.78 6.16
CA LYS A 440 18.81 -3.60 7.31
C LYS A 440 20.32 -3.87 7.32
#